data_AF-A0A7J3QST5-F1
#
_entry.id   AF-A0A7J3QST5-F1
#
_cell.length_a   1.000
_cell.length_b   1.000
_cell.length_c   1.000
_cell.angle_alpha   90.00
_cell.angle_beta   90.00
_cell.angle_gamma   90.00
#
_symmetry.space_group_name_H-M   'P 1'
#
loop_
_entity.id
_entity.type
_entity.pdbx_description
1 polymer ?
#
loop_
_entity_poly.entity_id
_entity_poly.type
_entity_poly.pdbx_seq_one_letter_code
_entity_poly.pdbx_strand_id
1 'polypeptide(L)'
;SIAASARANKSDVDACLDCGVKEVVIFTPFNGLNLKYRLKMSKEQVLKNVVECIEYAKRHGAIVDFVLEDASRTPLQDILQIFEAAAKAGADKLVIADTVGFLRPLSTRYLISHVRDGLQQVLGKDVTLSIHCHNDFGLATANTLAAVEEGVAYVHTCLVGFGERAGVAPLEEVVAALELLYNIDTGVDMKKLYRLAQQAEKSFALPIQFHKPIVGENAFSYEVDEHVEAMLAHPLLFEPFPPEMIERETQFYIGRSGGRRLVEKRLEMAGIKATPWQIDEIVRRIRSLQESLDKGGTQMTFYQIKKLMKELRRGLTEEDFWRIVEQVTRQKPKIPQQPLLEAKEP
;
A
#
# COMPACT_ATOMS: atom_id res chain seq x y z
N SER A 1 -1.22 16.59 11.15
CA SER A 1 0.15 17.16 11.28
C SER A 1 0.95 16.81 10.03
N ILE A 2 2.08 17.49 9.78
CA ILE A 2 3.07 17.06 8.78
C ILE A 2 4.22 16.43 9.55
N ALA A 3 4.68 15.27 9.10
CA ALA A 3 5.74 14.49 9.74
C ALA A 3 6.94 14.28 8.81
N ALA A 4 8.14 14.15 9.39
CA ALA A 4 9.36 13.76 8.68
C ALA A 4 10.05 12.60 9.41
N SER A 5 10.70 11.71 8.65
CA SER A 5 11.35 10.52 9.21
C SER A 5 12.84 10.72 9.44
N ALA A 6 13.33 10.26 10.60
CA ALA A 6 14.72 10.27 10.98
C ALA A 6 15.17 8.85 11.38
N ARG A 7 16.39 8.45 10.98
CA ARG A 7 17.05 7.33 11.66
C ARG A 7 17.29 7.73 13.12
N ALA A 8 17.50 6.74 14.00
CA ALA A 8 17.86 6.98 15.40
C ALA A 8 19.28 7.55 15.58
N ASN A 9 19.52 8.75 15.04
CA ASN A 9 20.71 9.57 15.24
C ASN A 9 20.32 11.04 15.28
N LYS A 10 21.13 11.86 15.96
CA LYS A 10 20.82 13.27 16.18
C LYS A 10 20.75 14.09 14.88
N SER A 11 21.66 13.85 13.93
CA SER A 11 21.72 14.66 12.70
C SER A 11 20.45 14.55 11.83
N ASP A 12 19.85 13.37 11.76
CA ASP A 12 18.59 13.18 11.04
C ASP A 12 17.42 13.84 11.77
N VAL A 13 17.42 13.81 13.11
CA VAL A 13 16.41 14.50 13.92
C VAL A 13 16.53 16.02 13.77
N ASP A 14 17.75 16.56 13.80
CA ASP A 14 18.02 17.98 13.52
C ASP A 14 17.47 18.38 12.15
N ALA A 15 17.75 17.59 11.10
CA ALA A 15 17.23 17.85 9.77
C ALA A 15 15.69 17.87 9.71
N CYS A 16 15.00 17.02 10.48
CA CYS A 16 13.54 17.05 10.58
C CYS A 16 13.06 18.34 11.25
N LEU A 17 13.67 18.71 12.39
CA LEU A 17 13.30 19.91 13.14
C LEU A 17 13.55 21.20 12.35
N ASP A 18 14.66 21.27 11.62
CA ASP A 18 15.03 22.40 10.76
C ASP A 18 14.03 22.63 9.62
N CYS A 19 13.34 21.57 9.16
CA CYS A 19 12.24 21.68 8.19
C CYS A 19 10.98 22.32 8.79
N GLY A 20 10.91 22.54 10.11
CA GLY A 20 9.76 23.12 10.81
C GLY A 20 8.59 22.15 10.99
N VAL A 21 8.81 20.83 10.81
CA VAL A 21 7.77 19.82 11.05
C VAL A 21 7.50 19.68 12.56
N LYS A 22 6.24 19.44 12.91
CA LYS A 22 5.83 19.25 14.32
C LYS A 22 5.93 17.81 14.79
N GLU A 23 6.09 16.88 13.86
CA GLU A 23 6.08 15.45 14.13
C GLU A 23 7.32 14.79 13.51
N VAL A 24 8.06 14.05 14.33
CA VAL A 24 9.29 13.37 13.94
C VAL A 24 9.08 11.87 14.09
N VAL A 25 9.25 11.14 13.00
CA VAL A 25 9.13 9.68 12.96
C VAL A 25 10.53 9.08 13.08
N ILE A 26 10.86 8.58 14.27
CA ILE A 26 12.15 7.95 14.54
C ILE A 26 12.02 6.46 14.31
N PHE A 27 12.90 5.87 13.51
CA PHE A 27 12.84 4.43 13.21
C PHE A 27 14.17 3.72 13.40
N THR A 28 14.11 2.47 13.87
CA THR A 28 15.23 1.53 13.88
C THR A 28 14.72 0.10 13.98
N PRO A 29 15.42 -0.89 13.41
CA PRO A 29 15.17 -2.30 13.73
C PRO A 29 15.83 -2.69 15.05
N PHE A 30 15.37 -3.80 15.64
CA PHE A 30 15.92 -4.31 16.92
C PHE A 30 16.11 -5.83 16.98
N ASN A 31 15.79 -6.57 15.92
CA ASN A 31 16.05 -8.01 15.86
C ASN A 31 17.52 -8.35 15.56
N GLY A 32 17.92 -9.58 15.92
CA GLY A 32 19.30 -10.06 15.79
C GLY A 32 19.88 -10.01 14.36
N LEU A 33 19.07 -10.18 13.32
CA LEU A 33 19.53 -10.07 11.93
C LEU A 33 19.97 -8.63 11.62
N ASN A 34 19.12 -7.66 11.94
CA ASN A 34 19.42 -6.25 11.69
C ASN A 34 20.57 -5.73 12.59
N LEU A 35 20.60 -6.13 13.87
CA LEU A 35 21.69 -5.76 14.77
C LEU A 35 23.05 -6.25 14.25
N LYS A 36 23.12 -7.50 13.78
CA LYS A 36 24.35 -8.12 13.30
C LYS A 36 24.79 -7.62 11.93
N TYR A 37 23.89 -7.57 10.95
CA TYR A 37 24.25 -7.38 9.55
C TYR A 37 24.07 -5.95 9.05
N ARG A 38 23.11 -5.20 9.60
CA ARG A 38 22.78 -3.84 9.14
C ARG A 38 23.36 -2.76 10.06
N LEU A 39 23.01 -2.79 11.35
CA LEU A 39 23.41 -1.75 12.29
C LEU A 39 24.83 -1.96 12.82
N LYS A 40 25.26 -3.21 12.98
CA LYS A 40 26.53 -3.59 13.61
C LYS A 40 26.67 -2.96 15.00
N MET A 41 25.58 -2.98 15.75
CA MET A 41 25.45 -2.39 17.09
C MET A 41 24.93 -3.43 18.08
N SER A 42 25.28 -3.28 19.35
CA SER A 42 24.67 -4.04 20.44
C SER A 42 23.25 -3.54 20.76
N LYS A 43 22.44 -4.34 21.47
CA LYS A 43 21.10 -3.92 21.90
C LYS A 43 21.16 -2.66 22.77
N GLU A 44 22.13 -2.58 23.66
CA GLU A 44 22.34 -1.46 24.59
C GLU A 44 22.66 -0.17 23.83
N GLN A 45 23.48 -0.25 22.78
CA GLN A 45 23.79 0.90 21.93
C GLN A 45 22.55 1.41 21.20
N VAL A 46 21.74 0.51 20.63
CA VAL A 46 20.50 0.90 19.92
C VAL A 46 19.49 1.51 20.90
N LEU A 47 19.29 0.90 22.07
CA LEU A 47 18.40 1.45 23.11
C LEU A 47 18.82 2.84 23.54
N LYS A 48 20.12 3.05 23.79
CA LYS A 48 20.68 4.35 24.14
C LYS A 48 20.40 5.39 23.05
N ASN A 49 20.69 5.07 21.79
CA ASN A 49 20.48 5.98 20.68
C ASN A 49 18.99 6.36 20.53
N VAL A 50 18.09 5.40 20.67
CA VAL A 50 16.63 5.62 20.58
C VAL A 50 16.17 6.57 21.68
N VAL A 51 16.53 6.31 22.93
CA VAL A 51 16.17 7.17 24.08
C VAL A 51 16.70 8.59 23.87
N GLU A 52 18.00 8.73 23.55
CA GLU A 52 18.62 10.04 23.36
C GLU A 52 17.95 10.84 22.23
N CYS A 53 17.61 10.20 21.11
CA CYS A 53 16.96 10.86 19.97
C CYS A 53 15.50 11.26 20.27
N ILE A 54 14.74 10.39 20.93
CA ILE A 54 13.36 10.69 21.33
C ILE A 54 13.35 11.86 22.31
N GLU A 55 14.13 11.78 23.39
CA GLU A 55 14.20 12.87 24.38
C GLU A 55 14.67 14.18 23.74
N TYR A 56 15.62 14.12 22.81
CA TYR A 56 16.09 15.28 22.06
C TYR A 56 14.96 15.92 21.25
N ALA A 57 14.21 15.13 20.47
CA ALA A 57 13.06 15.63 19.72
C ALA A 57 11.97 16.22 20.65
N LYS A 58 11.67 15.54 21.77
CA LYS A 58 10.69 16.02 22.77
C LYS A 58 11.09 17.34 23.41
N ARG A 59 12.38 17.55 23.72
CA ARG A 59 12.89 18.84 24.23
C ARG A 59 12.69 20.00 23.25
N HIS A 60 12.57 19.71 21.95
CA HIS A 60 12.27 20.70 20.91
C HIS A 60 10.77 20.83 20.61
N GLY A 61 9.91 20.22 21.44
CA GLY A 61 8.46 20.32 21.33
C GLY A 61 7.84 19.46 20.22
N ALA A 62 8.59 18.50 19.65
CA ALA A 62 8.06 17.60 18.64
C ALA A 62 7.10 16.56 19.23
N ILE A 63 6.11 16.17 18.44
CA ILE A 63 5.41 14.89 18.56
C ILE A 63 6.34 13.82 17.98
N VAL A 64 6.49 12.68 18.65
CA VAL A 64 7.44 11.64 18.27
C VAL A 64 6.73 10.31 18.07
N ASP A 65 6.88 9.79 16.86
CA ASP A 65 6.43 8.46 16.49
C ASP A 65 7.65 7.55 16.44
N PHE A 66 7.68 6.51 17.27
CA PHE A 66 8.76 5.54 17.26
C PHE A 66 8.35 4.29 16.48
N VAL A 67 8.98 4.07 15.33
CA VAL A 67 8.74 2.91 14.46
C VAL A 67 9.77 1.83 14.73
N LEU A 68 9.30 0.68 15.23
CA LEU A 68 10.10 -0.52 15.28
C LEU A 68 10.05 -1.21 13.91
N GLU A 69 11.12 -1.01 13.15
CA GLU A 69 11.28 -1.66 11.85
C GLU A 69 11.44 -3.17 12.03
N ASP A 70 10.79 -3.94 11.16
CA ASP A 70 10.86 -5.41 11.13
C ASP A 70 10.38 -6.04 12.46
N ALA A 71 9.41 -5.39 13.09
CA ALA A 71 8.75 -5.85 14.31
C ALA A 71 8.12 -7.23 14.12
N SER A 72 7.58 -7.52 12.92
CA SER A 72 6.96 -8.81 12.58
C SER A 72 7.90 -10.02 12.69
N ARG A 73 9.22 -9.80 12.68
CA ARG A 73 10.25 -10.83 12.88
C ARG A 73 11.13 -10.58 14.11
N THR A 74 10.71 -9.67 14.98
CA THR A 74 11.41 -9.35 16.24
C THR A 74 10.80 -10.17 17.37
N PRO A 75 11.62 -10.82 18.24
CA PRO A 75 11.08 -11.52 19.40
C PRO A 75 10.23 -10.60 20.28
N LEU A 76 9.08 -11.07 20.78
CA LEU A 76 8.14 -10.25 21.55
C LEU A 76 8.80 -9.54 22.74
N GLN A 77 9.71 -10.21 23.46
CA GLN A 77 10.44 -9.61 24.58
C GLN A 77 11.32 -8.42 24.16
N ASP A 78 11.92 -8.49 22.97
CA ASP A 78 12.74 -7.41 22.41
C ASP A 78 11.85 -6.23 21.97
N ILE A 79 10.66 -6.51 21.44
CA ILE A 79 9.65 -5.49 21.12
C ILE A 79 9.26 -4.74 22.39
N LEU A 80 8.88 -5.47 23.45
CA LEU A 80 8.51 -4.87 24.73
C LEU A 80 9.65 -4.03 25.32
N GLN A 81 10.89 -4.53 25.26
CA GLN A 81 12.07 -3.81 25.77
C GLN A 81 12.27 -2.45 25.08
N ILE A 82 12.28 -2.41 23.74
CA ILE A 82 12.54 -1.17 23.01
C ILE A 82 11.36 -0.21 23.06
N PHE A 83 10.13 -0.71 23.05
CA PHE A 83 8.93 0.11 23.19
C PHE A 83 8.75 0.68 24.59
N GLU A 84 9.09 -0.08 25.65
CA GLU A 84 9.12 0.45 27.00
C GLU A 84 10.12 1.61 27.12
N ALA A 85 11.32 1.44 26.57
CA ALA A 85 12.35 2.48 26.54
C ALA A 85 11.88 3.72 25.76
N ALA A 86 11.29 3.54 24.58
CA ALA A 86 10.76 4.63 23.76
C ALA A 86 9.61 5.38 24.46
N ALA A 87 8.68 4.65 25.09
CA ALA A 87 7.57 5.25 25.84
C ALA A 87 8.05 6.04 27.07
N LYS A 88 9.04 5.52 27.80
CA LYS A 88 9.67 6.23 28.92
C LYS A 88 10.42 7.49 28.49
N ALA A 89 11.05 7.47 27.30
CA ALA A 89 11.68 8.63 26.68
C ALA A 89 10.68 9.68 26.18
N GLY A 90 9.38 9.34 26.12
CA GLY A 90 8.30 10.25 25.78
C GLY A 90 7.79 10.15 24.35
N ALA A 91 8.01 9.03 23.66
CA ALA A 91 7.35 8.77 22.38
C ALA A 91 5.82 8.82 22.52
N ASP A 92 5.16 9.50 21.59
CA ASP A 92 3.70 9.68 21.60
C ASP A 92 2.99 8.50 20.93
N LYS A 93 3.63 7.87 19.92
CA LYS A 93 3.10 6.70 19.22
C LYS A 93 4.17 5.62 19.07
N LEU A 94 3.79 4.36 19.27
CA LEU A 94 4.64 3.19 19.09
C LEU A 94 4.15 2.40 17.88
N VAL A 95 4.93 2.40 16.80
CA VAL A 95 4.54 1.83 15.52
C VAL A 95 5.18 0.47 15.32
N ILE A 96 4.34 -0.54 15.12
CA ILE A 96 4.75 -1.89 14.73
C ILE A 96 4.84 -1.92 13.20
N ALA A 97 6.01 -2.18 12.64
CA ALA A 97 6.18 -2.30 11.20
C ALA A 97 6.35 -3.76 10.77
N ASP A 98 5.46 -4.23 9.90
CA ASP A 98 5.64 -5.45 9.12
C ASP A 98 6.42 -5.13 7.84
N THR A 99 7.71 -4.86 8.02
CA THR A 99 8.61 -4.32 6.98
C THR A 99 8.72 -5.19 5.73
N VAL A 100 8.53 -6.50 5.87
CA VAL A 100 8.63 -7.49 4.78
C VAL A 100 7.30 -8.14 4.43
N GLY A 101 6.18 -7.61 4.94
CA GLY A 101 4.82 -8.10 4.63
C GLY A 101 4.56 -9.54 5.10
N PHE A 102 5.22 -9.98 6.16
CA PHE A 102 5.25 -11.37 6.62
C PHE A 102 4.06 -11.78 7.50
N LEU A 103 3.31 -10.81 8.05
CA LEU A 103 2.22 -11.13 8.95
C LEU A 103 1.01 -11.70 8.22
N ARG A 104 0.29 -12.58 8.94
CA ARG A 104 -1.08 -12.98 8.62
C ARG A 104 -2.04 -12.31 9.62
N PRO A 105 -3.32 -12.11 9.30
CA PRO A 105 -4.24 -11.39 10.19
C PRO A 105 -4.29 -11.91 11.63
N LEU A 106 -4.32 -13.24 11.83
CA LEU A 106 -4.27 -13.83 13.18
C LEU A 106 -2.94 -13.56 13.91
N SER A 107 -1.83 -13.56 13.19
CA SER A 107 -0.51 -13.21 13.74
C SER A 107 -0.44 -11.73 14.10
N THR A 108 -1.08 -10.86 13.31
CA THR A 108 -1.22 -9.43 13.63
C THR A 108 -2.03 -9.26 14.92
N ARG A 109 -3.19 -9.92 15.05
CA ARG A 109 -4.00 -9.84 16.28
C ARG A 109 -3.21 -10.30 17.51
N TYR A 110 -2.51 -11.43 17.39
CA TYR A 110 -1.63 -11.94 18.44
C TYR A 110 -0.55 -10.91 18.82
N LEU A 111 0.17 -10.38 17.84
CA LEU A 111 1.27 -9.45 18.09
C LEU A 111 0.78 -8.16 18.77
N ILE A 112 -0.30 -7.57 18.27
CA ILE A 112 -0.84 -6.31 18.80
C ILE A 112 -1.35 -6.48 20.23
N SER A 113 -2.16 -7.51 20.48
CA SER A 113 -2.68 -7.79 21.83
C SER A 113 -1.57 -8.01 22.85
N HIS A 114 -0.56 -8.83 22.51
CA HIS A 114 0.52 -9.14 23.44
C HIS A 114 1.46 -7.96 23.68
N VAL A 115 1.68 -7.10 22.67
CA VAL A 115 2.44 -5.86 22.85
C VAL A 115 1.67 -4.88 23.72
N ARG A 116 0.37 -4.67 23.45
CA ARG A 116 -0.51 -3.79 24.23
C ARG A 116 -0.54 -4.21 25.70
N ASP A 117 -0.86 -5.47 25.96
CA ASP A 117 -1.04 -5.99 27.32
C ASP A 117 0.31 -6.01 28.07
N GLY A 118 1.39 -6.41 27.40
CA GLY A 118 2.74 -6.40 27.97
C GLY A 118 3.23 -4.98 28.32
N LEU A 119 2.98 -3.99 27.45
CA LEU A 119 3.33 -2.60 27.73
C LEU A 119 2.49 -2.01 28.86
N GLN A 120 1.19 -2.32 28.91
CA GLN A 120 0.32 -1.89 30.01
C GLN A 120 0.82 -2.46 31.35
N GLN A 121 1.26 -3.72 31.37
CA GLN A 121 1.79 -4.36 32.57
C GLN A 121 3.08 -3.67 33.08
N VAL A 122 4.01 -3.30 32.19
CA VAL A 122 5.30 -2.72 32.59
C VAL A 122 5.27 -1.21 32.80
N LEU A 123 4.35 -0.48 32.14
CA LEU A 123 4.24 0.97 32.24
C LEU A 123 3.12 1.44 33.19
N GLY A 124 2.15 0.57 33.50
CA GLY A 124 0.99 0.92 34.35
C GLY A 124 0.05 1.97 33.73
N LYS A 125 0.12 2.16 32.40
CA LYS A 125 -0.70 3.11 31.64
C LYS A 125 -0.89 2.61 30.22
N ASP A 126 -1.93 3.12 29.56
CA ASP A 126 -2.16 2.83 28.15
C ASP A 126 -1.14 3.54 27.25
N VAL A 127 -0.80 2.90 26.15
CA VAL A 127 0.10 3.41 25.11
C VAL A 127 -0.63 3.46 23.78
N THR A 128 -0.33 4.48 22.98
CA THR A 128 -0.90 4.60 21.63
C THR A 128 -0.08 3.75 20.67
N LEU A 129 -0.68 2.65 20.21
CA LEU A 129 -0.11 1.78 19.18
C LEU A 129 -0.50 2.27 17.78
N SER A 130 0.38 2.02 16.83
CA SER A 130 0.20 2.24 15.39
C SER A 130 0.73 1.03 14.62
N ILE A 131 0.28 0.87 13.37
CA ILE A 131 0.67 -0.25 12.50
C ILE A 131 1.11 0.24 11.12
N HIS A 132 2.12 -0.40 10.56
CA HIS A 132 2.58 -0.21 9.19
C HIS A 132 2.78 -1.57 8.51
N CYS A 133 1.96 -1.89 7.51
CA CYS A 133 2.00 -3.19 6.83
C CYS A 133 2.44 -3.07 5.37
N HIS A 134 3.50 -3.80 5.01
CA HIS A 134 3.84 -4.05 3.62
C HIS A 134 2.99 -5.17 3.00
N ASN A 135 2.92 -5.19 1.68
CA ASN A 135 1.96 -5.99 0.92
C ASN A 135 2.58 -7.16 0.12
N ASP A 136 3.74 -7.65 0.51
CA ASP A 136 4.50 -8.69 -0.23
C ASP A 136 3.68 -9.98 -0.48
N PHE A 137 2.75 -10.32 0.42
CA PHE A 137 1.82 -11.46 0.27
C PHE A 137 0.37 -11.05 -0.02
N GLY A 138 0.11 -9.77 -0.33
CA GLY A 138 -1.24 -9.28 -0.57
C GLY A 138 -2.11 -9.13 0.69
N LEU A 139 -1.50 -9.09 1.89
CA LEU A 139 -2.19 -9.10 3.18
C LEU A 139 -2.16 -7.75 3.92
N ALA A 140 -1.63 -6.68 3.32
CA ALA A 140 -1.44 -5.41 4.04
C ALA A 140 -2.75 -4.79 4.54
N THR A 141 -3.79 -4.73 3.70
CA THR A 141 -5.13 -4.24 4.09
C THR A 141 -5.71 -5.08 5.22
N ALA A 142 -5.68 -6.41 5.08
CA ALA A 142 -6.24 -7.32 6.07
C ALA A 142 -5.49 -7.25 7.42
N ASN A 143 -4.17 -7.14 7.40
CA ASN A 143 -3.37 -6.97 8.62
C ASN A 143 -3.63 -5.61 9.28
N THR A 144 -3.79 -4.55 8.48
CA THR A 144 -4.10 -3.22 9.00
C THR A 144 -5.45 -3.21 9.72
N LEU A 145 -6.48 -3.78 9.10
CA LEU A 145 -7.81 -3.92 9.72
C LEU A 145 -7.77 -4.82 10.96
N ALA A 146 -7.01 -5.92 10.92
CA ALA A 146 -6.81 -6.80 12.07
C ALA A 146 -6.14 -6.11 13.26
N ALA A 147 -5.27 -5.13 13.01
CA ALA A 147 -4.67 -4.31 14.06
C ALA A 147 -5.70 -3.32 14.65
N VAL A 148 -6.54 -2.70 13.80
CA VAL A 148 -7.63 -1.82 14.26
C VAL A 148 -8.62 -2.57 15.16
N GLU A 149 -8.95 -3.82 14.81
CA GLU A 149 -9.79 -4.71 15.64
C GLU A 149 -9.22 -4.95 17.05
N GLU A 150 -7.90 -4.86 17.20
CA GLU A 150 -7.20 -4.98 18.50
C GLU A 150 -6.98 -3.62 19.20
N GLY A 151 -7.63 -2.55 18.71
CA GLY A 151 -7.59 -1.22 19.33
C GLY A 151 -6.49 -0.30 18.82
N VAL A 152 -5.83 -0.61 17.69
CA VAL A 152 -4.91 0.33 17.06
C VAL A 152 -5.68 1.52 16.48
N ALA A 153 -5.35 2.73 16.95
CA ALA A 153 -6.02 3.95 16.55
C ALA A 153 -5.37 4.67 15.35
N TYR A 154 -4.11 4.34 15.04
CA TYR A 154 -3.35 4.97 13.95
C TYR A 154 -2.85 3.91 12.98
N VAL A 155 -3.12 4.10 11.69
CA VAL A 155 -2.72 3.16 10.64
C VAL A 155 -1.93 3.89 9.57
N HIS A 156 -0.81 3.31 9.14
CA HIS A 156 -0.06 3.83 8.02
C HIS A 156 -0.61 3.24 6.72
N THR A 157 -0.97 4.12 5.79
CA THR A 157 -1.44 3.73 4.46
C THR A 157 -0.72 4.55 3.40
N CYS A 158 -0.79 4.10 2.15
CA CYS A 158 -0.39 4.90 1.01
C CYS A 158 -1.45 4.80 -0.07
N LEU A 159 -1.66 5.87 -0.81
CA LEU A 159 -2.62 5.91 -1.90
C LEU A 159 -2.27 4.89 -2.99
N VAL A 160 -3.27 4.11 -3.45
CA VAL A 160 -3.09 2.96 -4.36
C VAL A 160 -2.23 1.84 -3.76
N GLY A 161 -1.77 1.98 -2.51
CA GLY A 161 -0.81 1.09 -1.88
C GLY A 161 0.62 1.26 -2.40
N PHE A 162 0.95 2.41 -3.01
CA PHE A 162 2.33 2.65 -3.48
C PHE A 162 3.34 2.56 -2.33
N GLY A 163 4.53 2.08 -2.65
CA GLY A 163 5.61 1.91 -1.68
C GLY A 163 6.68 0.98 -2.22
N GLU A 164 7.60 0.59 -1.35
CA GLU A 164 8.66 -0.37 -1.69
C GLU A 164 8.07 -1.73 -2.12
N ARG A 165 8.71 -2.36 -3.11
CA ARG A 165 8.39 -3.72 -3.58
C ARG A 165 6.94 -3.87 -4.06
N ALA A 166 6.12 -4.65 -3.33
CA ALA A 166 4.70 -4.86 -3.59
C ALA A 166 3.81 -3.76 -2.98
N GLY A 167 4.41 -2.77 -2.33
CA GLY A 167 3.72 -1.65 -1.71
C GLY A 167 3.33 -1.89 -0.26
N VAL A 168 2.36 -1.10 0.21
CA VAL A 168 1.83 -1.10 1.58
C VAL A 168 0.30 -1.12 1.55
N ALA A 169 -0.34 -1.05 2.72
CA ALA A 169 -1.79 -0.97 2.84
C ALA A 169 -2.36 0.22 2.02
N PRO A 170 -3.23 -0.02 1.01
CA PRO A 170 -3.82 1.02 0.20
C PRO A 170 -4.80 1.88 1.01
N LEU A 171 -4.63 3.22 0.95
CA LEU A 171 -5.48 4.18 1.66
C LEU A 171 -6.96 3.97 1.35
N GLU A 172 -7.30 3.90 0.06
CA GLU A 172 -8.69 3.79 -0.39
C GLU A 172 -9.36 2.49 0.05
N GLU A 173 -8.61 1.39 0.17
CA GLU A 173 -9.13 0.11 0.64
C GLU A 173 -9.38 0.15 2.15
N VAL A 174 -8.40 0.64 2.92
CA VAL A 174 -8.50 0.72 4.38
C VAL A 174 -9.61 1.68 4.79
N VAL A 175 -9.69 2.87 4.18
CA VAL A 175 -10.75 3.85 4.44
C VAL A 175 -12.12 3.29 4.10
N ALA A 176 -12.31 2.76 2.90
CA ALA A 176 -13.61 2.21 2.50
C ALA A 176 -14.05 1.05 3.40
N ALA A 177 -13.13 0.17 3.79
CA ALA A 177 -13.45 -0.91 4.72
C ALA A 177 -13.86 -0.37 6.10
N LEU A 178 -13.09 0.56 6.67
CA LEU A 178 -13.38 1.14 7.99
C LEU A 178 -14.74 1.86 8.01
N GLU A 179 -15.05 2.66 7.00
CA GLU A 179 -16.33 3.39 6.96
C GLU A 179 -17.52 2.48 6.64
N LEU A 180 -17.40 1.60 5.65
CA LEU A 180 -18.55 0.82 5.15
C LEU A 180 -18.78 -0.49 5.91
N LEU A 181 -17.71 -1.14 6.39
CA LEU A 181 -17.79 -2.46 7.02
C LEU A 181 -17.68 -2.39 8.56
N TYR A 182 -16.87 -1.47 9.07
CA TYR A 182 -16.67 -1.30 10.52
C TYR A 182 -17.48 -0.16 11.11
N ASN A 183 -18.12 0.68 10.27
CA ASN A 183 -18.86 1.87 10.70
C ASN A 183 -18.00 2.80 11.59
N ILE A 184 -16.71 2.93 11.23
CA ILE A 184 -15.74 3.81 11.88
C ILE A 184 -15.55 5.03 10.98
N ASP A 185 -15.88 6.22 11.49
CA ASP A 185 -15.61 7.49 10.80
C ASP A 185 -14.10 7.75 10.77
N THR A 186 -13.53 7.75 9.56
CA THR A 186 -12.09 8.00 9.37
C THR A 186 -11.76 9.49 9.24
N GLY A 187 -12.77 10.34 9.08
CA GLY A 187 -12.63 11.75 8.73
C GLY A 187 -12.12 12.00 7.30
N VAL A 188 -11.95 10.95 6.48
CA VAL A 188 -11.52 11.05 5.08
C VAL A 188 -12.74 11.23 4.19
N ASP A 189 -12.71 12.25 3.33
CA ASP A 189 -13.76 12.46 2.34
C ASP A 189 -13.67 11.40 1.21
N MET A 190 -14.43 10.31 1.34
CA MET A 190 -14.44 9.18 0.40
C MET A 190 -14.67 9.61 -1.06
N LYS A 191 -15.45 10.68 -1.28
CA LYS A 191 -15.74 11.23 -2.61
C LYS A 191 -14.49 11.64 -3.39
N LYS A 192 -13.40 11.96 -2.69
CA LYS A 192 -12.15 12.42 -3.31
C LYS A 192 -11.18 11.28 -3.61
N LEU A 193 -11.43 10.06 -3.13
CA LEU A 193 -10.47 8.95 -3.23
C LEU A 193 -10.10 8.60 -4.67
N TYR A 194 -11.08 8.51 -5.58
CA TYR A 194 -10.81 8.15 -6.99
C TYR A 194 -9.98 9.21 -7.70
N ARG A 195 -10.36 10.50 -7.59
CA ARG A 195 -9.60 11.60 -8.20
C ARG A 195 -8.20 11.73 -7.59
N LEU A 196 -8.07 11.52 -6.29
CA LEU A 196 -6.77 11.52 -5.61
C LEU A 196 -5.88 10.39 -6.15
N ALA A 197 -6.42 9.17 -6.31
CA ALA A 197 -5.71 8.05 -6.91
C ALA A 197 -5.24 8.37 -8.35
N GLN A 198 -6.10 8.94 -9.19
CA GLN A 198 -5.72 9.40 -10.54
C GLN A 198 -4.60 10.46 -10.53
N GLN A 199 -4.62 11.36 -9.55
CA GLN A 199 -3.56 12.36 -9.41
C GLN A 199 -2.22 11.71 -9.04
N ALA A 200 -2.24 10.67 -8.20
CA ALA A 200 -1.03 9.92 -7.86
C ALA A 200 -0.52 9.06 -9.02
N GLU A 201 -1.41 8.40 -9.77
CA GLU A 201 -1.04 7.71 -11.02
C GLU A 201 -0.24 8.62 -11.95
N LYS A 202 -0.73 9.84 -12.18
CA LYS A 202 -0.05 10.86 -13.00
C LYS A 202 1.29 11.29 -12.38
N SER A 203 1.30 11.56 -11.08
CA SER A 203 2.48 12.09 -10.38
C SER A 203 3.62 11.08 -10.30
N PHE A 204 3.30 9.79 -10.07
CA PHE A 204 4.28 8.70 -10.00
C PHE A 204 4.53 8.02 -11.36
N ALA A 205 3.78 8.42 -12.39
CA ALA A 205 3.74 7.76 -13.70
C ALA A 205 3.54 6.24 -13.60
N LEU A 206 2.77 5.80 -12.60
CA LEU A 206 2.50 4.39 -12.26
C LEU A 206 1.05 4.07 -12.58
N PRO A 207 0.76 3.21 -13.56
CA PRO A 207 -0.61 2.88 -13.91
C PRO A 207 -1.31 2.16 -12.76
N ILE A 208 -2.55 2.55 -12.49
CA ILE A 208 -3.44 1.85 -11.58
C ILE A 208 -3.93 0.60 -12.29
N GLN A 209 -3.92 -0.52 -11.59
CA GLN A 209 -4.48 -1.76 -12.10
C GLN A 209 -5.98 -1.59 -12.38
N PHE A 210 -6.44 -2.00 -13.56
CA PHE A 210 -7.86 -1.90 -13.95
C PHE A 210 -8.82 -2.48 -12.90
N HIS A 211 -8.45 -3.58 -12.25
CA HIS A 211 -9.24 -4.25 -11.22
C HIS A 211 -8.74 -3.93 -9.79
N LYS A 212 -8.04 -2.80 -9.58
CA LYS A 212 -7.68 -2.34 -8.25
C LYS A 212 -8.97 -2.13 -7.43
N PRO A 213 -9.10 -2.69 -6.22
CA PRO A 213 -10.28 -2.46 -5.39
C PRO A 213 -10.54 -0.96 -5.17
N ILE A 214 -11.82 -0.59 -5.12
CA ILE A 214 -12.34 0.77 -4.94
C ILE A 214 -12.08 1.70 -6.14
N VAL A 215 -10.83 1.87 -6.56
CA VAL A 215 -10.42 2.93 -7.50
C VAL A 215 -10.01 2.44 -8.90
N GLY A 216 -9.99 1.13 -9.16
CA GLY A 216 -9.65 0.60 -10.48
C GLY A 216 -10.75 0.87 -11.50
N GLU A 217 -10.38 1.12 -12.76
CA GLU A 217 -11.34 1.45 -13.84
C GLU A 217 -12.50 0.44 -13.94
N ASN A 218 -12.25 -0.84 -13.68
CA ASN A 218 -13.24 -1.90 -13.77
C ASN A 218 -14.02 -2.15 -12.48
N ALA A 219 -13.80 -1.39 -11.39
CA ALA A 219 -14.41 -1.67 -10.10
C ALA A 219 -15.95 -1.55 -10.09
N PHE A 220 -16.53 -0.78 -11.03
CA PHE A 220 -17.99 -0.59 -11.20
C PHE A 220 -18.40 -0.76 -12.66
N SER A 221 -17.70 -1.66 -13.37
CA SER A 221 -17.87 -1.86 -14.80
C SER A 221 -18.35 -3.27 -15.10
N TYR A 222 -19.42 -3.39 -15.88
CA TYR A 222 -20.11 -4.66 -16.13
C TYR A 222 -20.25 -4.92 -17.63
N GLU A 223 -19.89 -6.13 -18.07
CA GLU A 223 -19.93 -6.54 -19.48
C GLU A 223 -20.85 -7.75 -19.73
N VAL A 224 -21.08 -8.60 -18.72
CA VAL A 224 -21.85 -9.84 -18.87
C VAL A 224 -23.34 -9.51 -18.85
N ASP A 225 -24.05 -9.86 -19.93
CA ASP A 225 -25.48 -9.57 -20.12
C ASP A 225 -26.35 -9.86 -18.89
N GLU A 226 -26.20 -11.04 -18.27
CA GLU A 226 -26.96 -11.43 -17.07
C GLU A 226 -26.69 -10.49 -15.88
N HIS A 227 -25.43 -10.08 -15.69
CA HIS A 227 -25.06 -9.12 -14.66
C HIS A 227 -25.64 -7.74 -14.97
N VAL A 228 -25.59 -7.30 -16.23
CA VAL A 228 -26.15 -6.00 -16.63
C VAL A 228 -27.67 -5.97 -16.43
N GLU A 229 -28.36 -7.04 -16.78
CA GLU A 229 -29.80 -7.14 -16.57
C GLU A 229 -30.19 -7.03 -15.09
N ALA A 230 -29.46 -7.74 -14.23
CA ALA A 230 -29.65 -7.70 -12.80
C ALA A 230 -29.31 -6.32 -12.23
N MET A 231 -28.21 -5.71 -12.66
CA MET A 231 -27.84 -4.34 -12.28
C MET A 231 -28.91 -3.31 -12.67
N LEU A 232 -29.53 -3.47 -13.84
CA LEU A 232 -30.65 -2.64 -14.29
C LEU A 232 -31.95 -2.92 -13.50
N ALA A 233 -32.08 -4.08 -12.86
CA ALA A 233 -33.19 -4.36 -11.95
C ALA A 233 -32.93 -3.76 -10.56
N HIS A 234 -31.72 -3.96 -10.01
CA HIS A 234 -31.29 -3.37 -8.76
C HIS A 234 -29.74 -3.36 -8.62
N PRO A 235 -29.08 -2.21 -8.46
CA PRO A 235 -27.60 -2.13 -8.41
C PRO A 235 -26.94 -2.94 -7.28
N LEU A 236 -27.55 -3.00 -6.09
CA LEU A 236 -27.02 -3.78 -4.94
C LEU A 236 -26.90 -5.30 -5.18
N LEU A 237 -27.39 -5.82 -6.32
CA LEU A 237 -27.16 -7.23 -6.68
C LEU A 237 -25.69 -7.52 -7.00
N PHE A 238 -24.95 -6.55 -7.54
CA PHE A 238 -23.52 -6.71 -7.85
C PHE A 238 -22.63 -5.55 -7.40
N GLU A 239 -23.19 -4.46 -6.89
CA GLU A 239 -22.42 -3.37 -6.27
C GLU A 239 -22.40 -3.53 -4.75
N PRO A 240 -21.22 -3.70 -4.12
CA PRO A 240 -21.12 -3.80 -2.66
C PRO A 240 -21.48 -2.47 -1.97
N PHE A 241 -21.37 -1.34 -2.67
CA PHE A 241 -21.80 -0.02 -2.25
C PHE A 241 -22.02 0.88 -3.48
N PRO A 242 -22.83 1.96 -3.36
CA PRO A 242 -23.07 2.88 -4.49
C PRO A 242 -21.79 3.60 -4.94
N PRO A 243 -21.45 3.61 -6.24
CA PRO A 243 -20.22 4.23 -6.75
C PRO A 243 -20.15 5.75 -6.51
N GLU A 244 -21.29 6.42 -6.33
CA GLU A 244 -21.37 7.86 -6.07
C GLU A 244 -20.71 8.24 -4.73
N MET A 245 -20.55 7.28 -3.80
CA MET A 245 -19.81 7.48 -2.55
C MET A 245 -18.34 7.84 -2.77
N ILE A 246 -17.78 7.52 -3.94
CA ILE A 246 -16.41 7.84 -4.34
C ILE A 246 -16.35 8.66 -5.64
N GLU A 247 -17.42 9.38 -5.97
CA GLU A 247 -17.59 10.16 -7.22
C GLU A 247 -17.37 9.34 -8.50
N ARG A 248 -17.89 8.11 -8.51
CA ARG A 248 -17.93 7.26 -9.68
C ARG A 248 -19.35 6.95 -10.10
N GLU A 249 -19.47 6.35 -11.28
CA GLU A 249 -20.74 5.92 -11.87
C GLU A 249 -20.59 4.47 -12.34
N THR A 250 -21.70 3.74 -12.31
CA THR A 250 -21.80 2.41 -12.92
C THR A 250 -21.61 2.51 -14.44
N GLN A 251 -20.72 1.69 -15.00
CA GLN A 251 -20.49 1.63 -16.44
C GLN A 251 -20.89 0.27 -17.01
N PHE A 252 -21.60 0.31 -18.14
CA PHE A 252 -21.97 -0.89 -18.89
C PHE A 252 -21.18 -0.94 -20.20
N TYR A 253 -20.44 -2.03 -20.40
CA TYR A 253 -19.68 -2.29 -21.61
C TYR A 253 -20.40 -3.34 -22.45
N ILE A 254 -20.51 -3.10 -23.76
CA ILE A 254 -21.06 -4.11 -24.68
C ILE A 254 -19.89 -4.90 -25.27
N GLY A 255 -19.66 -6.08 -24.72
CA GLY A 255 -18.55 -6.99 -25.02
C GLY A 255 -18.70 -7.84 -26.28
N ARG A 256 -17.74 -8.76 -26.50
CA ARG A 256 -17.83 -9.75 -27.61
C ARG A 256 -19.00 -10.70 -27.42
N SER A 257 -19.27 -10.96 -26.15
CA SER A 257 -20.41 -11.74 -25.66
C SER A 257 -21.68 -10.90 -25.54
N GLY A 258 -21.60 -9.59 -25.79
CA GLY A 258 -22.72 -8.66 -25.71
C GLY A 258 -23.88 -9.17 -26.57
N GLY A 259 -24.93 -9.61 -25.90
CA GLY A 259 -26.03 -10.29 -26.53
C GLY A 259 -27.12 -9.33 -26.94
N ARG A 260 -27.98 -9.86 -27.81
CA ARG A 260 -29.16 -9.20 -28.35
C ARG A 260 -30.01 -8.52 -27.26
N ARG A 261 -30.13 -9.16 -26.11
CA ARG A 261 -30.99 -8.74 -25.00
C ARG A 261 -30.51 -7.46 -24.31
N LEU A 262 -29.20 -7.30 -24.15
CA LEU A 262 -28.62 -6.06 -23.63
C LEU A 262 -28.87 -4.89 -24.60
N VAL A 263 -28.70 -5.11 -25.91
CA VAL A 263 -29.01 -4.10 -26.93
C VAL A 263 -30.48 -3.70 -26.89
N GLU A 264 -31.40 -4.68 -26.84
CA GLU A 264 -32.85 -4.45 -26.73
C GLU A 264 -33.19 -3.58 -25.51
N LYS A 265 -32.66 -3.94 -24.33
CA LYS A 265 -32.93 -3.21 -23.08
C LYS A 265 -32.37 -1.78 -23.11
N ARG A 266 -31.19 -1.57 -23.71
CA ARG A 266 -30.60 -0.22 -23.86
C ARG A 266 -31.41 0.65 -24.83
N LEU A 267 -31.91 0.07 -25.93
CA LEU A 267 -32.79 0.77 -26.86
C LEU A 267 -34.11 1.15 -26.19
N GLU A 268 -34.70 0.24 -25.41
CA GLU A 268 -35.92 0.50 -24.62
C GLU A 268 -35.74 1.64 -23.63
N MET A 269 -34.67 1.62 -22.82
CA MET A 269 -34.33 2.70 -21.88
C MET A 269 -34.12 4.05 -22.56
N ALA A 270 -33.60 4.04 -23.79
CA ALA A 270 -33.40 5.23 -24.61
C ALA A 270 -34.68 5.68 -25.36
N GLY A 271 -35.79 4.94 -25.26
CA GLY A 271 -37.03 5.21 -25.99
C GLY A 271 -36.93 4.94 -27.50
N ILE A 272 -35.94 4.17 -27.95
CA ILE A 272 -35.68 3.87 -29.36
C ILE A 272 -36.40 2.58 -29.75
N LYS A 273 -37.34 2.66 -30.68
CA LYS A 273 -37.98 1.49 -31.28
C LYS A 273 -37.13 0.95 -32.43
N ALA A 274 -36.73 -0.30 -32.34
CA ALA A 274 -35.99 -1.00 -33.39
C ALA A 274 -36.69 -2.31 -33.78
N THR A 275 -36.68 -2.61 -35.07
CA THR A 275 -37.14 -3.89 -35.61
C THR A 275 -36.14 -5.02 -35.28
N PRO A 276 -36.56 -6.30 -35.31
CA PRO A 276 -35.66 -7.41 -35.08
C PRO A 276 -34.39 -7.39 -35.96
N TRP A 277 -34.54 -7.00 -37.22
CA TRP A 277 -33.42 -6.85 -38.16
C TRP A 277 -32.46 -5.71 -37.78
N GLN A 278 -32.99 -4.56 -37.34
CA GLN A 278 -32.14 -3.44 -36.87
C GLN A 278 -31.33 -3.84 -35.64
N ILE A 279 -31.93 -4.59 -34.72
CA ILE A 279 -31.23 -5.11 -33.53
C ILE A 279 -30.10 -6.06 -33.95
N ASP A 280 -30.37 -7.01 -34.85
CA ASP A 280 -29.34 -7.95 -35.34
C ASP A 280 -28.20 -7.21 -36.05
N GLU A 281 -28.52 -6.20 -36.85
CA GLU A 281 -27.50 -5.38 -37.52
C GLU A 281 -26.65 -4.57 -36.52
N ILE A 282 -27.25 -4.03 -35.46
CA ILE A 282 -26.51 -3.37 -34.37
C ILE A 282 -25.56 -4.36 -33.69
N VAL A 283 -26.05 -5.52 -33.27
CA VAL A 283 -25.23 -6.57 -32.63
C VAL A 283 -24.09 -7.00 -33.54
N ARG A 284 -24.37 -7.22 -34.84
CA ARG A 284 -23.36 -7.60 -35.84
C ARG A 284 -22.27 -6.54 -35.97
N ARG A 285 -22.64 -5.25 -36.02
CA ARG A 285 -21.66 -4.14 -36.10
C ARG A 285 -20.81 -4.04 -34.86
N ILE A 286 -21.39 -4.19 -33.66
CA ILE A 286 -20.65 -4.19 -32.39
C ILE A 286 -19.60 -5.32 -32.39
N ARG A 287 -20.00 -6.54 -32.77
CA ARG A 287 -19.08 -7.69 -32.86
C ARG A 287 -17.96 -7.45 -33.86
N SER A 288 -18.30 -6.96 -35.06
CA SER A 288 -17.31 -6.68 -36.11
C SER A 288 -16.26 -5.65 -35.67
N LEU A 289 -16.66 -4.60 -34.93
CA LEU A 289 -15.72 -3.63 -34.37
C LEU A 289 -14.74 -4.27 -33.38
N GLN A 290 -15.19 -5.24 -32.58
CA GLN A 290 -14.33 -5.91 -31.60
C GLN A 290 -13.50 -7.06 -32.17
N GLU A 291 -13.93 -7.67 -33.27
CA GLU A 291 -13.14 -8.64 -34.04
C GLU A 291 -11.99 -7.96 -34.78
N SER A 292 -12.17 -6.70 -35.18
CA SER A 292 -11.11 -5.88 -35.81
C SER A 292 -9.96 -5.53 -34.85
N LEU A 293 -10.14 -5.73 -33.54
CA LEU A 293 -9.07 -5.63 -32.55
C LEU A 293 -8.16 -6.86 -32.67
N ASP A 294 -7.07 -6.71 -33.42
CA ASP A 294 -6.02 -7.72 -33.55
C ASP A 294 -5.44 -8.07 -32.16
N LYS A 295 -5.70 -9.31 -31.72
CA LYS A 295 -5.15 -9.83 -30.46
C LYS A 295 -3.62 -9.84 -30.50
N GLY A 296 -3.01 -10.12 -31.66
CA GLY A 296 -1.56 -10.13 -31.83
C GLY A 296 -0.97 -8.73 -31.65
N GLY A 297 -1.51 -7.74 -32.37
CA GLY A 297 -1.15 -6.33 -32.22
C GLY A 297 -1.33 -5.79 -30.81
N THR A 298 -2.42 -6.18 -30.13
CA THR A 298 -2.68 -5.81 -28.73
C THR A 298 -1.60 -6.39 -27.79
N GLN A 299 -1.28 -7.68 -27.93
CA GLN A 299 -0.22 -8.33 -27.14
C GLN A 299 1.14 -7.68 -27.39
N MET A 300 1.49 -7.41 -28.65
CA MET A 300 2.75 -6.75 -29.01
C MET A 300 2.85 -5.35 -28.38
N THR A 301 1.78 -4.55 -28.47
CA THR A 301 1.71 -3.23 -27.86
C THR A 301 1.88 -3.31 -26.34
N PHE A 302 1.21 -4.27 -25.69
CA PHE A 302 1.35 -4.49 -24.25
C PHE A 302 2.80 -4.82 -23.85
N TYR A 303 3.48 -5.70 -24.59
CA TYR A 303 4.89 -6.02 -24.33
C TYR A 303 5.81 -4.80 -24.53
N GLN A 304 5.54 -3.97 -25.54
CA GLN A 304 6.29 -2.73 -25.77
C GLN A 304 6.11 -1.74 -24.61
N ILE A 305 4.88 -1.52 -24.15
CA ILE A 305 4.59 -0.66 -22.99
C ILE A 305 5.31 -1.20 -21.75
N LYS A 306 5.19 -2.50 -21.47
CA LYS A 306 5.83 -3.13 -20.32
C LYS A 306 7.36 -2.98 -20.35
N LYS A 307 7.97 -3.14 -21.53
CA LYS A 307 9.41 -2.94 -21.73
C LYS A 307 9.81 -1.48 -21.46
N LEU A 308 9.11 -0.53 -22.06
CA LEU A 308 9.37 0.89 -21.91
C LEU A 308 9.25 1.33 -20.44
N MET A 309 8.20 0.89 -19.74
CA MET A 309 8.00 1.16 -18.32
C MET A 309 9.15 0.62 -17.46
N LYS A 310 9.66 -0.57 -17.77
CA LYS A 310 10.80 -1.16 -17.06
C LYS A 310 12.09 -0.37 -17.31
N GLU A 311 12.29 0.12 -18.53
CA GLU A 311 13.46 0.92 -18.90
C GLU A 311 13.45 2.29 -18.22
N LEU A 312 12.30 2.97 -18.23
CA LEU A 312 12.14 4.29 -17.57
C LEU A 312 12.34 4.26 -16.05
N ARG A 313 12.13 3.09 -15.42
CA ARG A 313 12.21 2.91 -13.96
C ARG A 313 13.51 2.28 -13.48
N ARG A 314 14.32 1.75 -14.38
CA ARG A 314 15.63 1.23 -14.00
C ARG A 314 16.51 2.42 -13.62
N GLY A 315 16.94 2.45 -12.37
CA GLY A 315 18.15 3.20 -12.01
C GLY A 315 19.37 2.63 -12.73
N LEU A 316 20.55 3.18 -12.43
CA LEU A 316 21.81 2.63 -12.94
C LEU A 316 21.95 1.18 -12.47
N THR A 317 22.23 0.26 -13.40
CA THR A 317 22.57 -1.11 -13.03
C THR A 317 23.92 -1.14 -12.30
N GLU A 318 24.21 -2.26 -11.62
CA GLU A 318 25.54 -2.46 -11.03
C GLU A 318 26.64 -2.39 -12.10
N GLU A 319 26.38 -2.88 -13.31
CA GLU A 319 27.28 -2.73 -14.46
C GLU A 319 27.46 -1.27 -14.88
N ASP A 320 26.37 -0.49 -14.93
CA ASP A 320 26.46 0.96 -15.22
C ASP A 320 27.26 1.69 -14.14
N PHE A 321 27.07 1.34 -12.87
CA PHE A 321 27.87 1.86 -11.75
C PHE A 321 29.35 1.54 -11.94
N TRP A 322 29.70 0.28 -12.21
CA TRP A 322 31.08 -0.14 -12.42
C TRP A 322 31.73 0.50 -13.64
N ARG A 323 30.96 0.69 -14.72
CA ARG A 323 31.42 1.44 -15.90
C ARG A 323 31.73 2.89 -15.54
N ILE A 324 30.88 3.55 -14.75
CA ILE A 324 31.13 4.91 -14.28
C ILE A 324 32.37 4.96 -13.38
N VAL A 325 32.54 3.97 -12.48
CA VAL A 325 33.73 3.85 -11.63
C VAL A 325 34.99 3.71 -12.48
N GLU A 326 35.00 2.85 -13.50
CA GLU A 326 36.15 2.69 -14.40
C GLU A 326 36.44 3.98 -15.16
N GLN A 327 35.41 4.68 -15.65
CA GLN A 327 35.59 5.95 -16.36
C GLN A 327 36.21 7.04 -15.47
N VAL A 328 35.80 7.13 -14.21
CA VAL A 328 36.27 8.17 -13.27
C VAL A 328 37.64 7.82 -12.70
N THR A 329 37.84 6.57 -12.28
CA THR A 329 39.06 6.14 -11.58
C THR A 329 40.15 5.66 -12.53
N ARG A 330 39.82 5.36 -13.79
CA ARG A 330 40.65 4.64 -14.77
C ARG A 330 41.10 3.26 -14.29
N GLN A 331 40.37 2.67 -13.35
CA GLN A 331 40.65 1.35 -12.79
C GLN A 331 39.54 0.38 -13.18
N LYS A 332 39.93 -0.78 -13.72
CA LYS A 332 38.98 -1.86 -13.97
C LYS A 332 38.55 -2.49 -12.64
N PRO A 333 37.25 -2.69 -12.42
CA PRO A 333 36.76 -3.30 -11.21
C PRO A 333 37.18 -4.78 -11.18
N LYS A 334 37.85 -5.18 -10.09
CA LYS A 334 38.15 -6.60 -9.81
C LYS A 334 36.99 -7.18 -9.00
N ILE A 335 35.89 -7.48 -9.66
CA ILE A 335 34.69 -8.02 -9.00
C ILE A 335 34.88 -9.54 -8.87
N PRO A 336 35.03 -10.11 -7.66
CA PRO A 336 34.87 -11.54 -7.50
C PRO A 336 33.42 -11.91 -7.85
N GLN A 337 33.20 -13.00 -8.60
CA GLN A 337 31.85 -13.57 -8.71
C GLN A 337 31.35 -13.80 -7.27
N GLN A 338 30.33 -13.05 -6.85
CA GLN A 338 29.72 -13.30 -5.55
C GLN A 338 29.29 -14.76 -5.52
N PRO A 339 29.71 -15.55 -4.52
CA PRO A 339 29.01 -16.80 -4.26
C PRO A 339 27.57 -16.39 -4.00
N LEU A 340 26.62 -16.94 -4.77
CA LEU A 340 25.25 -17.06 -4.28
C LEU A 340 25.37 -17.55 -2.84
N LEU A 341 24.90 -16.75 -1.88
CA LEU A 341 24.82 -17.15 -0.48
C LEU A 341 24.16 -18.53 -0.50
N GLU A 342 24.95 -19.58 -0.24
CA GLU A 342 24.43 -20.92 -0.08
C GLU A 342 23.36 -20.79 1.01
N ALA A 343 22.10 -20.94 0.58
CA ALA A 343 21.00 -21.07 1.49
C ALA A 343 21.30 -22.32 2.31
N LYS A 344 21.84 -22.13 3.52
CA LYS A 344 21.80 -23.17 4.53
C LYS A 344 20.31 -23.37 4.81
N GLU A 345 19.78 -24.44 4.22
CA GLU A 345 18.42 -24.93 4.48
C GLU A 345 18.20 -25.01 6.00
N PRO A 346 17.07 -24.51 6.52
CA PRO A 346 16.54 -24.98 7.79
C PRO A 346 15.85 -26.34 7.66
#